data_AF-A0A7V4G705-F1
#
_entry.id   AF-A0A7V4G705-F1
#
_cell.length_a   1.000
_cell.length_b   1.000
_cell.length_c   1.000
_cell.angle_alpha   90.00
_cell.angle_beta   90.00
_cell.angle_gamma   90.00
#
_symmetry.space_group_name_H-M   'P 1'
#
loop_
_entity.id
_entity.type
_entity.pdbx_description
1 polymer ?
#
loop_
_entity_poly.entity_id
_entity_poly.type
_entity_poly.pdbx_seq_one_letter_code
_entity_poly.pdbx_strand_id
1 'polypeptide(L)'
;MSKPNDIDLKQRYLAVNFIGLVMMGAVFFYAALVGVFTWWLPEMARPRVEPQTGGVIKSVFAILALATFFGIKLLQKLISARSVQLLPQAAILTFALSEAVALLGLVLFFLTGRALDFFLFMFLSLFYFYFFFPKYQDWEARLADSSPAAQRKKAPKA
;
A
#
# COMPACT_ATOMS: atom_id res chain seq x y z
N MET A 1 4.82 -21.23 27.94
CA MET A 1 6.10 -20.50 28.10
C MET A 1 6.46 -19.95 26.73
N SER A 2 6.03 -18.72 26.39
CA SER A 2 6.29 -18.13 25.06
C SER A 2 7.78 -17.84 24.92
N LYS A 3 8.38 -18.17 23.78
CA LYS A 3 9.80 -17.88 23.56
C LYS A 3 9.98 -16.35 23.51
N PRO A 4 11.10 -15.80 24.02
CA PRO A 4 11.34 -14.36 24.01
C PRO A 4 11.21 -13.70 22.62
N ASN A 5 11.39 -14.46 21.53
CA ASN A 5 11.19 -13.99 20.15
C ASN A 5 9.72 -13.78 19.73
N ASP A 6 8.75 -14.45 20.36
CA ASP A 6 7.34 -14.36 19.93
C ASP A 6 6.71 -13.02 20.35
N ILE A 7 7.12 -12.51 21.52
CA ILE A 7 6.64 -11.22 22.04
C ILE A 7 7.15 -10.06 21.17
N ASP A 8 8.42 -10.10 20.76
CA ASP A 8 9.03 -9.10 19.88
C ASP A 8 8.39 -9.11 18.48
N LEU A 9 8.12 -10.30 17.91
CA LEU A 9 7.43 -10.41 16.63
C LEU A 9 6.03 -9.79 16.66
N LYS A 10 5.25 -10.13 17.68
CA LYS A 10 3.89 -9.62 17.86
C LYS A 10 3.88 -8.09 18.02
N GLN A 11 4.84 -7.53 18.77
CA GLN A 11 4.99 -6.08 18.91
C GLN A 11 5.30 -5.40 17.57
N ARG A 12 6.26 -5.92 16.80
CA ARG A 12 6.58 -5.40 15.46
C ARG A 12 5.40 -5.49 14.50
N TYR A 13 4.67 -6.61 14.54
CA TYR A 13 3.45 -6.79 13.76
C TYR A 13 2.39 -5.75 14.12
N LEU A 14 2.10 -5.56 15.41
CA LEU A 14 1.10 -4.60 15.86
C LEU A 14 1.47 -3.16 15.49
N ALA A 15 2.75 -2.78 15.61
CA ALA A 15 3.22 -1.46 15.18
C ALA A 15 3.00 -1.23 13.68
N VAL A 16 3.37 -2.21 12.84
CA VAL A 16 3.16 -2.14 11.39
C VAL A 16 1.68 -2.10 11.04
N ASN A 17 0.86 -2.91 11.71
CA ASN A 17 -0.59 -2.93 11.52
C ASN A 17 -1.21 -1.57 11.86
N PHE A 18 -0.79 -0.97 12.97
CA PHE A 18 -1.23 0.37 13.37
C PHE A 18 -0.83 1.42 12.33
N ILE A 19 0.41 1.38 11.82
CA ILE A 19 0.84 2.26 10.73
C ILE A 19 -0.05 2.08 9.49
N GLY A 20 -0.32 0.83 9.10
CA GLY A 20 -1.20 0.53 7.96
C GLY A 20 -2.61 1.08 8.13
N LEU A 21 -3.19 1.00 9.34
CA LEU A 21 -4.49 1.58 9.66
C LEU A 21 -4.48 3.11 9.61
N VAL A 22 -3.42 3.75 10.09
CA VAL A 22 -3.26 5.22 10.01
C VAL A 22 -3.16 5.67 8.55
N MET A 23 -2.37 4.98 7.72
CA MET A 23 -2.24 5.29 6.30
C MET A 23 -3.54 5.05 5.54
N MET A 24 -4.28 3.98 5.86
CA MET A 24 -5.62 3.78 5.34
C MET A 24 -6.57 4.91 5.78
N GLY A 25 -6.47 5.38 7.03
CA GLY A 25 -7.18 6.55 7.53
C GLY A 25 -6.87 7.84 6.75
N ALA A 26 -5.62 8.03 6.33
CA ALA A 26 -5.21 9.17 5.50
C ALA A 26 -5.91 9.17 4.13
N VAL A 27 -6.19 7.99 3.56
CA VAL A 27 -6.99 7.89 2.31
C VAL A 27 -8.39 8.45 2.50
N PHE A 28 -9.04 8.19 3.63
CA PHE A 28 -10.35 8.78 3.96
C PHE A 28 -10.24 10.28 4.22
N PHE A 29 -9.14 10.75 4.80
CA PHE A 29 -8.88 12.18 4.92
C PHE A 29 -8.79 12.85 3.54
N TYR A 30 -8.14 12.24 2.56
CA TYR A 30 -8.16 12.75 1.17
C TYR A 30 -9.58 12.81 0.60
N ALA A 31 -10.44 11.83 0.90
CA ALA A 31 -11.83 11.86 0.49
C ALA A 31 -12.60 13.03 1.13
N ALA A 32 -12.35 13.31 2.41
CA ALA A 32 -12.90 14.48 3.08
C ALA A 32 -12.44 15.78 2.41
N LEU A 33 -11.16 15.89 2.03
CA LEU A 33 -10.65 17.05 1.28
C LEU A 33 -11.36 17.23 -0.05
N VAL A 34 -11.54 16.16 -0.83
CA VAL A 34 -12.26 16.21 -2.11
C VAL A 34 -13.72 16.65 -1.91
N GLY A 35 -14.38 16.15 -0.87
CA GLY A 35 -15.73 16.57 -0.48
C GLY A 35 -15.79 18.06 -0.13
N VAL A 36 -14.87 18.53 0.71
CA VAL A 36 -14.76 19.95 1.08
C VAL A 36 -14.51 20.82 -0.16
N PHE A 37 -13.58 20.46 -1.04
CA PHE A 37 -13.30 21.26 -2.23
C PHE A 37 -14.43 21.25 -3.24
N THR A 38 -15.17 20.16 -3.35
CA THR A 38 -16.29 20.09 -4.29
C THR A 38 -17.51 20.89 -3.78
N TRP A 39 -17.73 20.94 -2.46
CA TRP A 39 -18.95 21.52 -1.88
C TRP A 39 -18.73 22.94 -1.34
N TRP A 40 -17.61 23.20 -0.68
CA TRP A 40 -17.34 24.46 0.02
C TRP A 40 -16.43 25.40 -0.78
N LEU A 41 -15.57 24.86 -1.65
CA LEU A 41 -14.57 25.64 -2.40
C LEU A 41 -14.54 25.23 -3.89
N PRO A 42 -15.65 25.37 -4.63
CA PRO A 42 -15.76 24.86 -6.00
C PRO A 42 -14.75 25.49 -6.97
N GLU A 43 -14.22 26.68 -6.65
CA GLU A 43 -13.11 27.31 -7.37
C GLU A 43 -11.86 26.41 -7.44
N MET A 44 -11.56 25.68 -6.36
CA MET A 44 -10.41 24.77 -6.30
C MET A 44 -10.64 23.47 -7.09
N ALA A 45 -11.91 23.08 -7.27
CA ALA A 45 -12.31 21.92 -8.04
C ALA A 45 -12.53 22.22 -9.53
N ARG A 46 -12.18 23.44 -10.00
CA ARG A 46 -12.28 23.76 -11.42
C ARG A 46 -11.24 22.97 -12.24
N PRO A 47 -11.63 22.41 -13.40
CA PRO A 47 -10.69 21.74 -14.30
C PRO A 47 -9.56 22.70 -14.69
N ARG A 48 -8.31 22.25 -14.52
CA ARG A 48 -7.11 23.02 -14.88
C ARG A 48 -6.52 22.59 -16.21
N VAL A 49 -6.97 21.45 -16.74
CA VAL A 49 -6.50 20.89 -18.01
C VAL A 49 -7.66 20.70 -18.97
N GLU A 50 -7.35 20.74 -20.26
CA GLU A 50 -8.32 20.46 -21.32
C GLU A 50 -8.81 19.00 -21.22
N PRO A 51 -10.09 18.71 -21.55
CA PRO A 51 -10.65 17.36 -21.40
C PRO A 51 -9.85 16.24 -22.09
N GLN A 52 -9.27 16.53 -23.26
CA GLN A 52 -8.41 15.59 -23.99
C GLN A 52 -7.16 15.23 -23.21
N THR A 53 -6.45 16.23 -22.67
CA THR A 53 -5.23 16.05 -21.87
C THR A 53 -5.56 15.34 -20.56
N GLY A 54 -6.68 15.69 -19.92
CA GLY A 54 -7.15 15.01 -18.71
C GLY A 54 -7.40 13.52 -18.92
N GLY A 55 -7.96 13.12 -20.08
CA GLY A 55 -8.14 11.72 -20.45
C GLY A 55 -6.82 10.95 -20.62
N VAL A 56 -5.81 11.58 -21.23
CA VAL A 56 -4.48 11.00 -21.38
C VAL A 56 -3.80 10.83 -20.02
N ILE A 57 -3.80 11.86 -19.18
CA ILE A 57 -3.21 11.81 -17.83
C ILE A 57 -3.88 10.71 -16.99
N LYS A 58 -5.22 10.62 -17.04
CA LYS A 58 -5.97 9.55 -16.37
C LYS A 58 -5.51 8.17 -16.80
N SER A 59 -5.31 7.97 -18.11
CA SER A 59 -4.86 6.69 -18.66
C SER A 59 -3.45 6.34 -18.19
N VAL A 60 -2.53 7.31 -18.21
CA VAL A 60 -1.16 7.15 -17.69
C VAL A 60 -1.18 6.80 -16.20
N PHE A 61 -1.98 7.51 -15.40
CA PHE A 61 -2.09 7.24 -13.95
C PHE A 61 -2.72 5.88 -13.69
N ALA A 62 -3.70 5.45 -14.49
CA ALA A 62 -4.32 4.14 -14.36
C ALA A 62 -3.32 3.02 -14.65
N ILE A 63 -2.52 3.15 -15.72
CA ILE A 63 -1.44 2.22 -16.03
C ILE A 63 -0.41 2.19 -14.90
N LEU A 64 -0.02 3.37 -14.38
CA LEU A 64 0.92 3.47 -13.27
C LEU A 64 0.38 2.79 -12.01
N ALA A 65 -0.88 3.03 -11.66
CA ALA A 65 -1.54 2.38 -10.53
C ALA A 65 -1.54 0.85 -10.70
N LEU A 66 -1.90 0.33 -11.87
CA LEU A 66 -1.82 -1.11 -12.14
C LEU A 66 -0.38 -1.63 -12.05
N ALA A 67 0.61 -0.88 -12.54
CA ALA A 67 2.01 -1.24 -12.43
C ALA A 67 2.49 -1.31 -10.98
N THR A 68 1.96 -0.48 -10.07
CA THR A 68 2.31 -0.54 -8.65
C THR A 68 1.92 -1.88 -8.01
N PHE A 69 0.87 -2.57 -8.46
CA PHE A 69 0.55 -3.93 -7.99
C PHE A 69 1.69 -4.92 -8.21
N PHE A 70 2.26 -4.91 -9.42
CA PHE A 70 3.42 -5.74 -9.76
C PHE A 70 4.67 -5.27 -9.02
N GLY A 71 4.83 -3.95 -8.86
CA GLY A 71 5.91 -3.34 -8.07
C GLY A 71 5.91 -3.81 -6.62
N ILE A 72 4.74 -3.83 -5.97
CA ILE A 72 4.56 -4.34 -4.61
C ILE A 72 4.97 -5.82 -4.53
N LYS A 73 4.47 -6.67 -5.44
CA LYS A 73 4.83 -8.10 -5.45
C LYS A 73 6.33 -8.32 -5.63
N LEU A 74 6.95 -7.60 -6.55
CA LEU A 74 8.39 -7.69 -6.81
C LEU A 74 9.19 -7.22 -5.58
N LEU A 75 8.80 -6.09 -4.98
CA LEU A 75 9.42 -5.55 -3.79
C LEU A 75 9.33 -6.52 -2.60
N GLN A 76 8.15 -7.09 -2.34
CA GLN A 76 7.97 -8.09 -1.28
C GLN A 76 8.86 -9.30 -1.51
N LYS A 77 8.96 -9.78 -2.76
CA LYS A 77 9.82 -10.90 -3.13
C LYS A 77 11.30 -10.57 -2.90
N LEU A 78 11.76 -9.40 -3.34
CA LEU A 78 13.16 -8.97 -3.22
C LEU A 78 13.58 -8.76 -1.75
N ILE A 79 12.73 -8.13 -0.94
CA ILE A 79 13.04 -7.87 0.47
C ILE A 79 13.00 -9.17 1.29
N SER A 80 11.99 -10.02 1.07
CA SER A 80 11.86 -11.29 1.79
C SER A 80 12.99 -12.26 1.46
N ALA A 81 13.55 -12.20 0.25
CA ALA A 81 14.71 -13.01 -0.13
C ALA A 81 16.00 -12.57 0.58
N ARG A 82 16.11 -11.28 0.97
CA ARG A 82 17.30 -10.76 1.65
C ARG A 82 17.35 -11.08 3.13
N SER A 83 16.26 -10.83 3.85
CA SER A 83 16.21 -11.07 5.30
C SER A 83 14.80 -10.97 5.84
N VAL A 84 14.47 -11.87 6.77
CA VAL A 84 13.19 -11.84 7.50
C VAL A 84 13.08 -10.66 8.45
N GLN A 85 14.21 -10.06 8.85
CA GLN A 85 14.19 -8.88 9.73
C GLN A 85 13.63 -7.64 9.02
N LEU A 86 13.59 -7.65 7.69
CA LEU A 86 13.10 -6.54 6.86
C LEU A 86 11.58 -6.66 6.55
N LEU A 87 10.89 -7.67 7.07
CA LEU A 87 9.43 -7.84 6.89
C LEU A 87 8.62 -6.57 7.27
N PRO A 88 8.91 -5.90 8.42
CA PRO A 88 8.25 -4.65 8.77
C PRO A 88 8.42 -3.56 7.72
N GLN A 89 9.63 -3.40 7.21
CA GLN A 89 9.94 -2.36 6.21
C GLN A 89 9.26 -2.66 4.87
N ALA A 90 9.23 -3.93 4.45
CA ALA A 90 8.50 -4.35 3.26
C ALA A 90 7.00 -4.07 3.36
N ALA A 91 6.40 -4.33 4.54
CA ALA A 91 4.98 -4.06 4.78
C ALA A 91 4.68 -2.56 4.78
N ILE A 92 5.47 -1.74 5.47
CA ILE A 92 5.33 -0.28 5.46
C ILE A 92 5.46 0.28 4.04
N LEU A 93 6.44 -0.19 3.27
CA LEU A 93 6.63 0.26 1.89
C LEU A 93 5.48 -0.20 0.97
N THR A 94 4.90 -1.37 1.24
CA THR A 94 3.68 -1.83 0.55
C THR A 94 2.49 -0.92 0.85
N PHE A 95 2.32 -0.51 2.11
CA PHE A 95 1.28 0.45 2.49
C PHE A 95 1.51 1.81 1.82
N ALA A 96 2.74 2.30 1.78
CA ALA A 96 3.07 3.55 1.09
C ALA A 96 2.77 3.49 -0.42
N LEU A 97 3.10 2.38 -1.09
CA LEU A 97 2.76 2.17 -2.50
C LEU A 97 1.24 2.09 -2.71
N SER A 98 0.51 1.48 -1.77
CA SER A 98 -0.95 1.40 -1.81
C SER A 98 -1.57 2.79 -1.65
N GLU A 99 -1.08 3.60 -0.72
CA GLU A 99 -1.52 4.99 -0.51
C GLU A 99 -1.17 5.88 -1.70
N ALA A 100 -0.01 5.68 -2.34
CA ALA A 100 0.41 6.43 -3.51
C ALA A 100 -0.62 6.34 -4.66
N VAL A 101 -1.33 5.21 -4.79
CA VAL A 101 -2.43 5.07 -5.76
C VAL A 101 -3.56 6.06 -5.45
N ALA A 102 -3.94 6.26 -4.18
CA ALA A 102 -4.94 7.26 -3.80
C ALA A 102 -4.44 8.69 -4.08
N LEU A 103 -3.15 8.96 -3.84
CA LEU A 103 -2.54 10.26 -4.16
C LEU A 103 -2.59 10.57 -5.67
N LEU A 104 -2.37 9.58 -6.54
CA LEU A 104 -2.56 9.76 -7.98
C LEU A 104 -4.00 10.19 -8.30
N GLY A 105 -4.98 9.58 -7.64
CA GLY A 105 -6.39 9.98 -7.74
C GLY A 105 -6.64 11.41 -7.27
N LEU A 106 -5.98 11.82 -6.18
CA LEU A 106 -6.13 13.16 -5.62
C LEU A 106 -5.54 14.22 -6.56
N VAL A 107 -4.35 13.95 -7.11
CA VAL A 107 -3.75 14.78 -8.15
C VAL A 107 -4.65 14.87 -9.36
N LEU A 108 -5.24 13.75 -9.80
CA LEU A 108 -6.14 13.73 -10.93
C LEU A 108 -7.40 14.59 -10.68
N PHE A 109 -7.96 14.54 -9.46
CA PHE A 109 -9.06 15.42 -9.07
C PHE A 109 -8.69 16.91 -9.18
N PHE A 110 -7.52 17.33 -8.70
CA PHE A 110 -7.09 18.73 -8.83
C PHE A 110 -6.84 19.17 -10.27
N LEU A 111 -6.55 18.23 -11.18
CA LEU A 111 -6.35 18.51 -12.59
C LEU A 111 -7.68 18.54 -13.36
N THR A 112 -8.54 17.54 -13.18
CA THR A 112 -9.77 17.37 -13.98
C THR A 112 -11.00 17.99 -13.33
N GLY A 113 -10.96 18.28 -12.02
CA GLY A 113 -12.10 18.75 -11.24
C GLY A 113 -13.15 17.67 -10.93
N ARG A 114 -12.94 16.42 -11.36
CA ARG A 114 -13.94 15.36 -11.27
C ARG A 114 -13.72 14.50 -10.04
N ALA A 115 -14.57 14.63 -9.03
CA ALA A 115 -14.49 13.83 -7.81
C ALA A 115 -14.52 12.31 -8.07
N LEU A 116 -15.24 11.86 -9.10
CA LEU A 116 -15.27 10.44 -9.50
C LEU A 116 -13.89 9.88 -9.85
N ASP A 117 -13.01 10.69 -10.44
CA ASP A 117 -11.66 10.25 -10.78
C ASP A 117 -10.86 9.90 -9.52
N PHE A 118 -10.97 10.72 -8.46
CA PHE A 118 -10.38 10.40 -7.16
C PHE A 118 -10.98 9.13 -6.56
N PHE A 119 -12.32 8.99 -6.53
CA PHE A 119 -12.96 7.85 -5.89
C PHE A 119 -12.61 6.51 -6.53
N LEU A 120 -12.36 6.46 -7.85
CA LEU A 120 -11.89 5.25 -8.53
C LEU A 120 -10.51 4.80 -8.03
N PHE A 121 -9.57 5.75 -7.91
CA PHE A 121 -8.23 5.48 -7.41
C PHE A 121 -8.22 5.22 -5.90
N MET A 122 -9.07 5.89 -5.15
CA MET A 122 -9.30 5.63 -3.72
C MET A 122 -9.78 4.18 -3.52
N PHE A 123 -10.77 3.74 -4.30
CA PHE A 123 -11.25 2.36 -4.24
C PHE A 123 -10.14 1.36 -4.58
N LEU A 124 -9.35 1.64 -5.62
CA LEU A 124 -8.22 0.78 -6.00
C LEU A 124 -7.14 0.73 -4.91
N SER A 125 -6.84 1.86 -4.27
CA SER A 125 -5.91 1.95 -3.13
C SER A 125 -6.40 1.13 -1.94
N LEU A 126 -7.67 1.27 -1.56
CA LEU A 126 -8.28 0.48 -0.48
C LEU A 126 -8.28 -1.02 -0.82
N PHE A 127 -8.53 -1.38 -2.09
CA PHE A 127 -8.39 -2.74 -2.57
C PHE A 127 -6.96 -3.27 -2.39
N TYR A 128 -5.93 -2.46 -2.65
CA TYR A 128 -4.53 -2.85 -2.41
C TYR A 128 -4.23 -3.01 -0.93
N PHE A 129 -4.69 -2.08 -0.08
CA PHE A 129 -4.56 -2.24 1.36
C PHE A 129 -5.19 -3.52 1.86
N TYR A 130 -6.39 -3.88 1.37
CA TYR A 130 -7.06 -5.13 1.72
C TYR A 130 -6.29 -6.36 1.23
N PHE A 131 -5.82 -6.34 -0.02
CA PHE A 131 -5.15 -7.49 -0.63
C PHE A 131 -3.75 -7.74 -0.05
N PHE A 132 -3.00 -6.68 0.24
CA PHE A 132 -1.62 -6.75 0.73
C PHE A 132 -1.50 -6.59 2.25
N PHE A 133 -2.62 -6.55 2.98
CA PHE A 133 -2.61 -6.41 4.42
C PHE A 133 -1.79 -7.55 5.06
N PRO A 134 -0.82 -7.26 5.93
CA PRO A 134 0.00 -8.27 6.57
C PRO A 134 -0.88 -9.11 7.51
N LYS A 135 -0.93 -10.41 7.25
CA LYS A 135 -1.53 -11.38 8.17
C LYS A 135 -0.45 -11.91 9.09
N TYR A 136 -0.75 -11.97 10.39
CA TYR A 136 0.21 -12.45 11.39
C TYR A 136 0.70 -13.88 11.10
N GLN A 137 -0.18 -14.76 10.61
CA GLN A 137 0.15 -16.13 10.22
C GLN A 137 1.24 -16.21 9.14
N ASP A 138 1.23 -15.30 8.17
CA ASP A 138 2.22 -15.27 7.09
C ASP A 138 3.61 -14.91 7.63
N TRP A 139 3.66 -14.11 8.70
CA TRP A 139 4.91 -13.70 9.34
C TRP A 139 5.49 -14.82 10.18
N GLU A 140 4.66 -15.53 10.96
CA GLU A 140 5.08 -16.72 11.70
C GLU A 140 5.61 -17.80 10.76
N ALA A 141 4.91 -18.06 9.64
CA ALA A 141 5.35 -19.04 8.64
C ALA A 141 6.74 -18.69 8.06
N ARG A 142 6.97 -17.41 7.72
CA ARG A 142 8.26 -16.93 7.17
C ARG A 142 9.39 -17.00 8.20
N LEU A 143 9.10 -16.77 9.48
CA LEU A 143 10.06 -16.94 10.57
C LEU A 143 10.38 -18.42 10.83
N ALA A 144 9.37 -19.29 10.81
CA ALA A 144 9.56 -20.72 10.94
C ALA A 144 10.44 -21.28 9.81
N ASP A 145 10.20 -20.87 8.57
CA ASP A 145 10.98 -21.25 7.39
C ASP A 145 12.44 -20.75 7.43
N SER A 146 12.67 -19.64 8.11
CA SER A 146 13.99 -19.01 8.22
C SER A 146 14.78 -19.47 9.44
N SER A 147 14.19 -20.35 10.27
CA SER A 147 14.87 -20.96 11.41
C SER A 147 16.03 -21.86 10.94
N PRO A 148 17.19 -21.87 11.64
CA PRO A 148 18.35 -22.69 11.28
C PRO A 148 18.02 -24.19 11.12
N ALA A 149 17.01 -24.69 11.85
CA ALA A 149 16.54 -26.07 11.76
C ALA A 149 15.81 -26.37 10.43
N ALA A 150 15.08 -25.40 9.88
CA ALA A 150 14.42 -25.52 8.57
C ALA A 150 15.43 -25.36 7.42
N GLN A 151 16.43 -24.49 7.59
CA GLN A 151 17.52 -24.32 6.62
C GLN A 151 18.40 -25.58 6.52
N ARG A 152 18.69 -26.25 7.66
CA ARG A 152 19.41 -27.55 7.67
C ARG A 152 18.67 -28.67 6.95
N LYS A 153 17.34 -28.67 6.92
CA LYS A 153 16.54 -29.67 6.17
C LYS A 153 16.50 -29.40 4.67
N LYS A 154 16.68 -28.16 4.23
CA LYS A 154 16.72 -27.75 2.81
C LYS A 154 18.13 -27.81 2.21
N ALA A 155 19.17 -28.00 3.02
CA ALA A 155 20.52 -28.21 2.51
C ALA A 155 20.58 -29.57 1.78
N PRO A 156 21.03 -29.61 0.51
CA PRO A 156 21.27 -30.88 -0.16
C PRO A 156 22.27 -31.69 0.67
N LYS A 157 21.95 -32.96 0.93
CA LYS A 157 22.94 -33.89 1.50
C LYS A 157 24.11 -33.96 0.51
N ALA A 158 25.23 -33.37 0.89
CA ALA A 158 26.51 -33.55 0.19
C ALA A 158 26.96 -35.01 0.32
#